data_AF-A0A6C8XSU2-F1
#
_entry.id   AF-A0A6C8XSU2-F1
#
_cell.length_a   1.000
_cell.length_b   1.000
_cell.length_c   1.000
_cell.angle_alpha   90.00
_cell.angle_beta   90.00
_cell.angle_gamma   90.00
#
_symmetry.space_group_name_H-M   'P 1'
#
loop_
_entity.id
_entity.type
_entity.pdbx_description
1 polymer ?
#
loop_
_entity_poly.entity_id
_entity_poly.type
_entity_poly.pdbx_seq_one_letter_code
_entity_poly.pdbx_strand_id
1 'polypeptide(L)'
;MQILITGGTGLIGRHLIPRLLTLGHQVTVVTRNPDNARQILDSRVTLWKGLAEREHLNEIDAIINLAGEPIADKRWTSQQKERLCQSRWDITQKLVDLIHASATPPAVLISGSATGYYGDLGDVVVTEDEPPHNEFTHKLCALWEQIACRAQNDQTRVCLLRTGVVLAPQGGILGKMVPPFRLGLGGPVGNGRQYLAWIHIDDMVNGILWLLDNDLRGPFNMVSPYPVHNEQFAHALGRALRRPAIIRIPATAIRLLMGESSVLVLGGQRALPKRLEAAGFAFRWYDLEEALADVIR
;
A
#
# COMPACT_ATOMS: atom_id res chain seq x y z
N MET A 1 2.64 -3.35 23.13
CA MET A 1 1.68 -2.31 22.68
C MET A 1 0.36 -2.96 22.29
N GLN A 2 -0.74 -2.25 22.50
CA GLN A 2 -2.07 -2.47 21.91
C GLN A 2 -2.15 -1.77 20.56
N ILE A 3 -2.25 -2.54 19.47
CA ILE A 3 -2.22 -2.01 18.11
C ILE A 3 -3.56 -2.26 17.43
N LEU A 4 -4.20 -1.17 17.00
CA LEU A 4 -5.41 -1.22 16.20
C LEU A 4 -5.06 -1.21 14.71
N ILE A 5 -5.58 -2.17 13.95
CA ILE A 5 -5.33 -2.28 12.50
C ILE A 5 -6.65 -2.26 11.74
N THR A 6 -6.78 -1.36 10.78
CA THR A 6 -7.84 -1.43 9.76
C THR A 6 -7.27 -2.11 8.51
N GLY A 7 -8.12 -2.82 7.75
CA GLY A 7 -7.64 -3.55 6.57
C GLY A 7 -6.72 -4.73 6.90
N GLY A 8 -6.78 -5.25 8.14
CA GLY A 8 -5.92 -6.34 8.61
C GLY A 8 -6.06 -7.66 7.82
N THR A 9 -7.20 -7.89 7.16
CA THR A 9 -7.42 -9.05 6.29
C THR A 9 -6.87 -8.87 4.87
N GLY A 10 -6.42 -7.65 4.53
CA GLY A 10 -5.81 -7.33 3.24
C GLY A 10 -4.39 -7.86 3.11
N LEU A 11 -3.78 -7.66 1.95
CA LEU A 11 -2.46 -8.18 1.61
C LEU A 11 -1.40 -7.84 2.67
N ILE A 12 -1.16 -6.54 2.90
CA ILE A 12 -0.14 -6.09 3.86
C ILE A 12 -0.49 -6.51 5.29
N GLY A 13 -1.76 -6.36 5.69
CA GLY A 13 -2.23 -6.73 7.03
C GLY A 13 -1.94 -8.19 7.39
N ARG A 14 -2.17 -9.12 6.45
CA ARG A 14 -1.93 -10.55 6.67
C ARG A 14 -0.46 -10.91 6.88
N HIS A 15 0.47 -10.11 6.35
CA HIS A 15 1.90 -10.30 6.59
C HIS A 15 2.40 -9.53 7.82
N LEU A 16 1.81 -8.37 8.12
CA LEU A 16 2.16 -7.54 9.27
C LEU A 16 1.71 -8.16 10.60
N ILE A 17 0.48 -8.66 10.69
CA ILE A 17 -0.11 -9.17 11.94
C ILE A 17 0.73 -10.28 12.58
N PRO A 18 1.16 -11.34 11.86
CA PRO A 18 1.99 -12.38 12.46
C PRO A 18 3.32 -11.85 13.03
N ARG A 19 3.92 -10.85 12.37
CA ARG A 19 5.16 -10.20 12.84
C ARG A 19 4.91 -9.43 14.13
N LEU A 20 3.82 -8.66 14.21
CA LEU A 20 3.43 -7.96 15.43
C LEU A 20 3.15 -8.90 16.60
N LEU A 21 2.44 -10.01 16.37
CA LEU A 21 2.18 -11.01 17.40
C LEU A 21 3.46 -11.70 17.88
N THR A 22 4.41 -11.96 16.98
CA THR A 22 5.72 -12.55 17.32
C THR A 22 6.56 -11.61 18.18
N LEU A 23 6.46 -10.30 17.93
CA LEU A 23 7.11 -9.26 18.74
C LEU A 23 6.38 -9.01 20.08
N GLY A 24 5.31 -9.75 20.39
CA GLY A 24 4.59 -9.65 21.66
C GLY A 24 3.57 -8.51 21.73
N HIS A 25 3.24 -7.87 20.60
CA HIS A 25 2.15 -6.89 20.57
C HIS A 25 0.78 -7.56 20.63
N GLN A 26 -0.18 -6.87 21.22
CA GLN A 26 -1.59 -7.25 21.18
C GLN A 26 -2.25 -6.54 20.01
N VAL A 27 -2.95 -7.30 19.16
CA VAL A 27 -3.48 -6.79 17.89
C VAL A 27 -5.00 -6.86 17.89
N THR A 28 -5.62 -5.72 17.60
CA THR A 28 -7.05 -5.60 17.34
C THR A 28 -7.27 -5.24 15.86
N VAL A 29 -8.09 -6.00 15.15
CA VAL A 29 -8.45 -5.73 13.75
C VAL A 29 -9.88 -5.23 13.64
N VAL A 30 -10.04 -4.08 12.98
CA VAL A 30 -11.35 -3.55 12.58
C VAL A 30 -11.76 -4.17 11.25
N THR A 31 -12.91 -4.83 11.24
CA THR A 31 -13.45 -5.51 10.05
C THR A 31 -14.95 -5.32 9.93
N ARG A 32 -15.45 -5.37 8.69
CA ARG A 32 -16.88 -5.40 8.38
C ARG A 32 -17.50 -6.79 8.61
N ASN A 33 -16.69 -7.85 8.53
CA ASN A 33 -17.10 -9.24 8.67
C ASN A 33 -16.15 -9.97 9.63
N PRO A 34 -16.45 -10.00 10.94
CA PRO A 34 -15.65 -10.72 11.93
C PRO A 34 -15.54 -12.22 11.67
N ASP A 35 -16.62 -12.86 11.20
CA ASP A 35 -16.64 -14.32 10.98
C ASP A 35 -15.63 -14.73 9.91
N ASN A 36 -15.60 -14.02 8.79
CA ASN A 36 -14.60 -14.22 7.75
C ASN A 36 -13.18 -13.89 8.25
N ALA A 37 -13.03 -12.83 9.05
CA ALA A 37 -11.72 -12.48 9.59
C ALA A 37 -11.16 -13.56 10.55
N ARG A 38 -11.99 -14.21 11.36
CA ARG A 38 -11.57 -15.33 12.23
C ARG A 38 -11.03 -16.53 11.46
N GLN A 39 -11.48 -16.76 10.23
CA GLN A 39 -10.99 -17.85 9.39
C GLN A 39 -9.63 -17.54 8.76
N ILE A 40 -9.26 -16.27 8.65
CA ILE A 40 -8.06 -15.80 7.93
C ILE A 40 -6.94 -15.43 8.91
N LEU A 41 -7.30 -14.87 10.07
CA LEU A 41 -6.36 -14.31 11.03
C LEU A 41 -6.10 -15.26 12.19
N ASP A 42 -4.95 -15.09 12.85
CA ASP A 42 -4.58 -15.83 14.05
C ASP A 42 -5.63 -15.63 15.16
N SER A 43 -5.96 -16.70 15.88
CA SER A 43 -6.95 -16.69 16.98
C SER A 43 -6.64 -15.69 18.11
N ARG A 44 -5.38 -15.26 18.25
CA ARG A 44 -4.95 -14.25 19.23
C ARG A 44 -5.41 -12.83 18.85
N VAL A 45 -5.82 -12.61 17.61
CA VAL A 45 -6.28 -11.29 17.13
C VAL A 45 -7.66 -11.00 17.66
N THR A 46 -7.81 -9.86 18.34
CA THR A 46 -9.11 -9.35 18.74
C THR A 46 -9.81 -8.70 17.54
N LEU A 47 -11.11 -8.92 17.36
CA LEU A 47 -11.85 -8.41 16.20
C LEU A 47 -12.92 -7.42 16.64
N TRP A 48 -12.92 -6.25 16.02
CA TRP A 48 -13.97 -5.24 16.17
C TRP A 48 -14.82 -5.15 14.92
N LYS A 49 -16.14 -5.19 15.10
CA LYS A 49 -17.11 -5.01 14.02
C LYS A 49 -17.28 -3.52 13.74
N GLY A 50 -16.40 -2.96 12.92
CA GLY A 50 -16.37 -1.52 12.64
C GLY A 50 -15.99 -0.68 13.86
N LEU A 51 -16.24 0.65 13.76
CA LEU A 51 -15.91 1.65 14.78
C LEU A 51 -17.11 2.49 15.21
N ALA A 52 -18.32 2.14 14.79
CA ALA A 52 -19.51 2.96 15.01
C ALA A 52 -19.83 3.15 16.50
N GLU A 53 -19.69 2.09 17.29
CA GLU A 53 -19.96 2.06 18.74
C GLU A 53 -18.77 2.53 19.58
N ARG A 54 -17.69 3.01 18.95
CA ARG A 54 -16.52 3.54 19.67
C ARG A 54 -16.67 5.04 19.85
N GLU A 55 -16.40 5.47 21.08
CA GLU A 55 -16.37 6.88 21.49
C GLU A 55 -14.94 7.41 21.58
N HIS A 56 -13.99 6.57 22.00
CA HIS A 56 -12.56 6.90 22.14
C HIS A 56 -11.66 5.68 21.88
N LEU A 57 -10.34 5.90 21.92
CA LEU A 57 -9.28 4.90 21.72
C LEU A 57 -8.21 4.93 22.84
N ASN A 58 -8.60 5.34 24.05
CA ASN A 58 -7.73 5.42 25.24
C ASN A 58 -6.84 4.19 25.51
N GLU A 59 -7.31 3.00 25.14
CA GLU A 59 -6.63 1.70 25.38
C GLU A 59 -5.67 1.31 24.25
N ILE A 60 -5.58 2.11 23.18
CA ILE A 60 -4.80 1.80 21.97
C ILE A 60 -3.53 2.64 21.97
N ASP A 61 -2.37 1.99 21.86
CA ASP A 61 -1.08 2.68 21.81
C ASP A 61 -0.75 3.18 20.40
N ALA A 62 -1.18 2.43 19.36
CA ALA A 62 -0.86 2.73 17.97
C ALA A 62 -1.97 2.28 17.01
N ILE A 63 -2.16 3.04 15.93
CA ILE A 63 -3.09 2.71 14.85
C ILE A 63 -2.32 2.52 13.54
N ILE A 64 -2.64 1.44 12.82
CA ILE A 64 -2.17 1.18 11.45
C ILE A 64 -3.37 1.07 10.52
N ASN A 65 -3.62 2.11 9.74
CA ASN A 65 -4.79 2.22 8.87
C ASN A 65 -4.46 1.77 7.45
N LEU A 66 -4.76 0.51 7.11
CA LEU A 66 -4.53 -0.09 5.77
C LEU A 66 -5.84 -0.34 5.01
N ALA A 67 -6.97 0.14 5.53
CA ALA A 67 -8.27 -0.03 4.89
C ALA A 67 -8.38 0.75 3.57
N GLY A 68 -8.99 0.11 2.58
CA GLY A 68 -9.36 0.73 1.32
C GLY A 68 -9.86 -0.31 0.32
N GLU A 69 -10.80 0.09 -0.54
CA GLU A 69 -11.25 -0.75 -1.66
C GLU A 69 -10.09 -0.93 -2.67
N PRO A 70 -9.83 -2.15 -3.18
CA PRO A 70 -8.79 -2.38 -4.18
C PRO A 70 -8.96 -1.49 -5.43
N ILE A 71 -7.91 -0.74 -5.77
CA ILE A 71 -7.99 0.29 -6.81
C ILE A 71 -7.98 -0.27 -8.24
N ALA A 72 -7.43 -1.48 -8.42
CA ALA A 72 -7.19 -2.11 -9.71
C ALA A 72 -8.15 -3.28 -10.03
N ASP A 73 -9.23 -3.48 -9.27
CA ASP A 73 -10.17 -4.61 -9.45
C ASP A 73 -11.29 -4.31 -10.45
N LYS A 74 -11.63 -3.02 -10.63
CA LYS A 74 -12.79 -2.58 -11.42
C LYS A 74 -12.42 -1.39 -12.30
N ARG A 75 -13.13 -1.22 -13.41
CA ARG A 75 -13.07 0.01 -14.22
C ARG A 75 -13.55 1.19 -13.38
N TRP A 76 -12.95 2.36 -13.60
CA TRP A 76 -13.33 3.57 -12.89
C TRP A 76 -14.53 4.25 -13.54
N THR A 77 -15.73 3.88 -13.10
CA THR A 77 -16.94 4.68 -13.26
C THR A 77 -16.99 5.76 -12.18
N SER A 78 -17.87 6.76 -12.30
CA SER A 78 -18.06 7.78 -11.25
C SER A 78 -18.41 7.15 -9.89
N GLN A 79 -19.30 6.15 -9.88
CA GLN A 79 -19.66 5.42 -8.66
C GLN A 79 -18.48 4.63 -8.08
N GLN A 80 -17.64 4.00 -8.93
CA GLN A 80 -16.47 3.29 -8.45
C GLN A 80 -15.42 4.25 -7.87
N LYS A 81 -15.21 5.41 -8.51
CA LYS A 81 -14.31 6.46 -7.99
C LYS A 81 -14.77 6.96 -6.62
N GLU A 82 -16.07 7.20 -6.45
CA GLU A 82 -16.65 7.57 -5.16
C GLU A 82 -16.43 6.48 -4.09
N ARG A 83 -16.65 5.21 -4.42
CA ARG A 83 -16.35 4.09 -3.50
C ARG A 83 -14.88 4.01 -3.12
N LEU A 84 -13.98 4.24 -4.07
CA LEU A 84 -12.53 4.26 -3.82
C LEU A 84 -12.16 5.37 -2.83
N CYS A 85 -12.78 6.54 -2.98
CA CYS A 85 -12.66 7.67 -2.07
C CYS A 85 -13.21 7.38 -0.68
N GLN A 86 -14.52 7.09 -0.56
CA GLN A 86 -15.21 6.87 0.72
C GLN A 86 -14.60 5.72 1.53
N SER A 87 -14.22 4.62 0.87
CA SER A 87 -13.59 3.47 1.55
C SER A 87 -12.27 3.78 2.26
N ARG A 88 -11.64 4.93 1.95
CA ARG A 88 -10.41 5.42 2.57
C ARG A 88 -10.68 6.64 3.45
N TRP A 89 -11.42 7.62 2.93
CA TRP A 89 -11.67 8.88 3.62
C TRP A 89 -12.51 8.68 4.88
N ASP A 90 -13.60 7.92 4.80
CA ASP A 90 -14.56 7.80 5.92
C ASP A 90 -13.93 7.09 7.12
N ILE A 91 -13.20 5.98 6.88
CA ILE A 91 -12.52 5.24 7.93
C ILE A 91 -11.38 6.07 8.54
N THR A 92 -10.65 6.83 7.71
CA THR A 92 -9.57 7.69 8.19
C THR A 92 -10.13 8.86 9.02
N GLN A 93 -11.22 9.48 8.57
CA GLN A 93 -11.90 10.54 9.31
C GLN A 93 -12.42 10.02 10.66
N LYS A 94 -13.06 8.84 10.67
CA LYS A 94 -13.53 8.23 11.93
C LYS A 94 -12.38 7.94 12.90
N LEU A 95 -11.22 7.49 12.41
CA LEU A 95 -10.03 7.30 13.25
C LEU A 95 -9.52 8.63 13.82
N VAL A 96 -9.44 9.67 13.00
CA VAL A 96 -9.06 11.03 13.43
C VAL A 96 -9.99 11.54 14.52
N ASP A 97 -11.30 11.41 14.33
CA ASP A 97 -12.31 11.86 15.31
C ASP A 97 -12.14 11.12 16.64
N LEU A 98 -11.90 9.81 16.59
CA LEU A 98 -11.68 8.99 17.78
C LEU A 98 -10.37 9.30 18.50
N ILE A 99 -9.31 9.64 17.77
CA ILE A 99 -8.04 10.10 18.35
C ILE A 99 -8.29 11.39 19.13
N HIS A 100 -8.99 12.37 18.55
CA HIS A 100 -9.30 13.64 19.23
C HIS A 100 -10.27 13.50 20.41
N ALA A 101 -11.16 12.50 20.37
CA ALA A 101 -12.05 12.18 21.49
C ALA A 101 -11.36 11.41 22.64
N SER A 102 -10.09 11.00 22.47
CA SER A 102 -9.37 10.22 23.47
C SER A 102 -8.66 11.12 24.47
N ALA A 103 -8.78 10.79 25.76
CA ALA A 103 -8.02 11.43 26.83
C ALA A 103 -6.55 10.94 26.84
N THR A 104 -6.33 9.68 26.45
CA THR A 104 -5.00 9.08 26.25
C THR A 104 -4.91 8.61 24.80
N PRO A 105 -4.75 9.52 23.83
CA PRO A 105 -4.78 9.15 22.42
C PRO A 105 -3.61 8.22 22.06
N PRO A 106 -3.77 7.37 21.03
CA PRO A 106 -2.67 6.58 20.49
C PRO A 106 -1.47 7.46 20.13
N ALA A 107 -0.27 7.01 20.46
CA ALA A 107 0.96 7.77 20.25
C ALA A 107 1.28 7.94 18.75
N VAL A 108 0.79 7.05 17.89
CA VAL A 108 1.04 7.07 16.45
C VAL A 108 -0.16 6.61 15.63
N LEU A 109 -0.42 7.36 14.54
CA LEU A 109 -1.22 6.93 13.40
C LEU A 109 -0.31 6.69 12.19
N ILE A 110 -0.16 5.44 11.79
CA ILE A 110 0.44 5.07 10.50
C ILE A 110 -0.71 4.87 9.51
N SER A 111 -0.89 5.82 8.59
CA SER A 111 -1.98 5.79 7.61
C SER A 111 -1.48 5.38 6.22
N GLY A 112 -2.22 4.51 5.56
CA GLY A 112 -2.05 4.21 4.14
C GLY A 112 -2.12 5.48 3.29
N SER A 113 -1.36 5.47 2.21
CA SER A 113 -1.45 6.34 1.04
C SER A 113 -1.01 5.51 -0.19
N ALA A 114 -0.63 6.15 -1.29
CA ALA A 114 -0.05 5.48 -2.45
C ALA A 114 0.91 6.41 -3.20
N THR A 115 1.83 5.85 -4.01
CA THR A 115 2.63 6.64 -4.96
C THR A 115 1.76 7.37 -5.99
N GLY A 116 0.49 6.97 -6.14
CA GLY A 116 -0.53 7.73 -6.88
C GLY A 116 -0.73 9.16 -6.36
N TYR A 117 -0.21 9.52 -5.18
CA TYR A 117 -0.13 10.91 -4.72
C TYR A 117 0.56 11.83 -5.73
N TYR A 118 1.63 11.37 -6.37
CA TYR A 118 2.42 12.20 -7.27
C TYR A 118 1.81 12.35 -8.66
N GLY A 119 0.89 11.46 -9.02
CA GLY A 119 0.41 11.28 -10.37
C GLY A 119 1.50 10.86 -11.37
N ASP A 120 1.24 10.96 -12.67
CA ASP A 120 2.22 10.65 -13.71
C ASP A 120 3.18 11.83 -13.96
N LEU A 121 4.44 11.64 -13.58
CA LEU A 121 5.52 12.63 -13.77
C LEU A 121 6.55 12.16 -14.82
N GLY A 122 6.25 11.10 -15.58
CA GLY A 122 7.14 10.56 -16.60
C GLY A 122 8.49 10.09 -16.04
N ASP A 123 9.58 10.66 -16.56
CA ASP A 123 10.96 10.27 -16.21
C ASP A 123 11.53 11.00 -14.98
N VAL A 124 10.77 11.94 -14.39
CA VAL A 124 11.19 12.71 -13.22
C VAL A 124 11.37 11.79 -12.02
N VAL A 125 12.51 11.92 -11.34
CA VAL A 125 12.76 11.23 -10.07
C VAL A 125 11.84 11.82 -9.00
N VAL A 126 11.09 10.97 -8.31
CA VAL A 126 10.08 11.40 -7.35
C VAL A 126 10.53 11.09 -5.92
N THR A 127 10.64 12.13 -5.09
CA THR A 127 10.89 12.00 -3.64
C THR A 127 9.66 12.45 -2.85
N GLU A 128 9.67 12.33 -1.53
CA GLU A 128 8.55 12.72 -0.67
C GLU A 128 8.18 14.21 -0.74
N ASP A 129 9.11 15.06 -1.18
CA ASP A 129 8.97 16.51 -1.28
C ASP A 129 8.55 16.99 -2.68
N GLU A 130 8.49 16.10 -3.68
CA GLU A 130 8.19 16.47 -5.06
C GLU A 130 6.72 16.90 -5.24
N PRO A 131 6.46 17.96 -6.02
CA PRO A 131 5.11 18.42 -6.27
C PRO A 131 4.34 17.43 -7.14
N PRO A 132 3.03 17.26 -6.91
CA PRO A 132 2.22 16.29 -7.63
C PRO A 132 1.72 16.81 -8.98
N HIS A 133 1.42 15.88 -9.88
CA HIS A 133 0.60 16.11 -11.07
C HIS A 133 -0.89 16.01 -10.72
N ASN A 134 -1.68 16.96 -11.22
CA ASN A 134 -3.10 17.04 -10.88
C ASN A 134 -3.95 16.02 -11.66
N GLU A 135 -4.26 14.90 -11.04
CA GLU A 135 -5.14 13.86 -11.58
C GLU A 135 -6.01 13.20 -10.50
N PHE A 136 -6.86 12.23 -10.88
CA PHE A 136 -7.79 11.61 -9.93
C PHE A 136 -7.07 10.89 -8.77
N THR A 137 -6.05 10.12 -9.07
CA THR A 137 -5.18 9.40 -8.10
C THR A 137 -4.53 10.37 -7.13
N HIS A 138 -4.00 11.49 -7.62
CA HIS A 138 -3.45 12.54 -6.77
C HIS A 138 -4.53 13.11 -5.85
N LYS A 139 -5.68 13.56 -6.38
CA LYS A 139 -6.79 14.12 -5.58
C LYS A 139 -7.28 13.15 -4.50
N LEU A 140 -7.37 11.86 -4.84
CA LEU A 140 -7.73 10.79 -3.92
C LEU A 140 -6.74 10.71 -2.75
N CYS A 141 -5.44 10.62 -3.05
CA CYS A 141 -4.39 10.48 -2.04
C CYS A 141 -4.18 11.77 -1.25
N ALA A 142 -4.24 12.93 -1.88
CA ALA A 142 -4.06 14.23 -1.24
C ALA A 142 -5.13 14.49 -0.17
N LEU A 143 -6.41 14.24 -0.48
CA LEU A 143 -7.47 14.38 0.54
C LEU A 143 -7.34 13.30 1.62
N TRP A 144 -6.94 12.08 1.26
CA TRP A 144 -6.70 11.02 2.24
C TRP A 144 -5.59 11.37 3.24
N GLU A 145 -4.44 11.84 2.74
CA GLU A 145 -3.32 12.32 3.55
C GLU A 145 -3.72 13.54 4.38
N GLN A 146 -4.46 14.49 3.80
CA GLN A 146 -4.95 15.68 4.53
C GLN A 146 -5.84 15.27 5.72
N ILE A 147 -6.75 14.31 5.54
CA ILE A 147 -7.59 13.82 6.63
C ILE A 147 -6.71 13.16 7.70
N ALA A 148 -5.80 12.25 7.32
CA ALA A 148 -4.92 11.58 8.27
C ALA A 148 -4.06 12.57 9.09
N CYS A 149 -3.51 13.60 8.44
CA CYS A 149 -2.71 14.64 9.12
C CYS A 149 -3.49 15.42 10.17
N ARG A 150 -4.83 15.47 10.11
CA ARG A 150 -5.63 16.11 11.17
C ARG A 150 -5.54 15.38 12.51
N ALA A 151 -5.11 14.11 12.54
CA ALA A 151 -4.85 13.40 13.80
C ALA A 151 -3.58 13.89 14.51
N GLN A 152 -2.70 14.62 13.81
CA GLN A 152 -1.44 15.06 14.39
C GLN A 152 -1.67 16.09 15.49
N ASN A 153 -1.12 15.83 16.67
CA ASN A 153 -1.08 16.73 17.81
C ASN A 153 0.19 16.47 18.64
N ASP A 154 0.28 17.02 19.86
CA ASP A 154 1.45 16.87 20.73
C ASP A 154 1.68 15.43 21.22
N GLN A 155 0.63 14.61 21.26
CA GLN A 155 0.65 13.23 21.76
C GLN A 155 0.63 12.20 20.61
N THR A 156 0.05 12.54 19.47
CA THR A 156 -0.12 11.63 18.32
C THR A 156 0.69 12.12 17.13
N ARG A 157 1.69 11.33 16.72
CA ARG A 157 2.42 11.56 15.48
C ARG A 157 1.75 10.84 14.30
N VAL A 158 1.91 11.36 13.09
CA VAL A 158 1.34 10.79 11.86
C VAL A 158 2.44 10.40 10.88
N CYS A 159 2.39 9.16 10.38
CA CYS A 159 3.20 8.66 9.27
C CYS A 159 2.29 8.29 8.10
N LEU A 160 2.64 8.69 6.88
CA LEU A 160 1.85 8.43 5.68
C LEU A 160 2.61 7.46 4.76
N LEU A 161 2.00 6.33 4.44
CA LEU A 161 2.61 5.25 3.65
C LEU A 161 2.32 5.42 2.15
N ARG A 162 3.13 6.17 1.42
CA ARG A 162 3.02 6.29 -0.05
C ARG A 162 3.53 5.00 -0.70
N THR A 163 2.62 4.04 -0.78
CA THR A 163 2.93 2.65 -1.15
C THR A 163 3.00 2.49 -2.67
N GLY A 164 4.09 1.89 -3.15
CA GLY A 164 4.22 1.45 -4.54
C GLY A 164 3.58 0.09 -4.79
N VAL A 165 4.06 -0.61 -5.81
CA VAL A 165 3.62 -1.97 -6.14
C VAL A 165 4.21 -2.97 -5.16
N VAL A 166 3.37 -3.51 -4.27
CA VAL A 166 3.82 -4.53 -3.31
C VAL A 166 3.94 -5.90 -4.00
N LEU A 167 5.13 -6.47 -3.98
CA LEU A 167 5.43 -7.82 -4.47
C LEU A 167 5.25 -8.80 -3.30
N ALA A 168 4.31 -9.72 -3.45
CA ALA A 168 3.97 -10.71 -2.45
C ALA A 168 3.65 -12.07 -3.10
N PRO A 169 3.85 -13.19 -2.39
CA PRO A 169 3.66 -14.52 -2.97
C PRO A 169 2.22 -14.85 -3.41
N GLN A 170 1.23 -14.29 -2.70
CA GLN A 170 -0.18 -14.46 -3.05
C GLN A 170 -0.92 -13.12 -3.05
N GLY A 171 -1.85 -12.96 -3.99
CA GLY A 171 -2.67 -11.76 -4.12
C GLY A 171 -1.92 -10.58 -4.74
N GLY A 172 -2.40 -9.37 -4.48
CA GLY A 172 -1.82 -8.14 -5.04
C GLY A 172 -1.83 -8.13 -6.59
N ILE A 173 -0.88 -7.40 -7.17
CA ILE A 173 -0.73 -7.35 -8.63
C ILE A 173 -0.18 -8.67 -9.19
N LEU A 174 0.75 -9.33 -8.46
CA LEU A 174 1.38 -10.56 -8.92
C LEU A 174 0.35 -11.68 -9.09
N GLY A 175 -0.62 -11.80 -8.18
CA GLY A 175 -1.72 -12.76 -8.32
C GLY A 175 -2.54 -12.59 -9.61
N LYS A 176 -2.58 -11.38 -10.19
CA LYS A 176 -3.25 -11.09 -11.48
C LYS A 176 -2.33 -11.30 -12.67
N MET A 177 -1.03 -11.04 -12.52
CA MET A 177 -0.05 -11.13 -13.61
C MET A 177 0.50 -12.55 -13.80
N VAL A 178 0.68 -13.32 -12.73
CA VAL A 178 1.28 -14.66 -12.78
C VAL A 178 0.50 -15.63 -13.68
N PRO A 179 -0.85 -15.71 -13.66
CA PRO A 179 -1.57 -16.66 -14.51
C PRO A 179 -1.26 -16.55 -16.01
N PRO A 180 -1.38 -15.39 -16.69
CA PRO A 180 -1.00 -15.29 -18.10
C PRO A 180 0.50 -15.48 -18.33
N PHE A 181 1.37 -15.06 -17.41
CA PHE A 181 2.81 -15.28 -17.54
C PHE A 181 3.19 -16.78 -17.46
N ARG A 182 2.52 -17.57 -16.61
CA ARG A 182 2.73 -19.03 -16.52
C ARG A 182 2.38 -19.75 -17.84
N LEU A 183 1.46 -19.20 -18.61
CA LEU A 183 1.07 -19.66 -19.94
C LEU A 183 2.01 -19.17 -21.06
N GLY A 184 3.04 -18.39 -20.74
CA GLY A 184 3.93 -17.77 -21.74
C GLY A 184 3.28 -16.61 -22.51
N LEU A 185 2.15 -16.10 -22.01
CA LEU A 185 1.39 -14.99 -22.62
C LEU A 185 1.72 -13.63 -22.00
N GLY A 186 2.77 -13.56 -21.18
CA GLY A 186 3.22 -12.34 -20.51
C GLY A 186 4.14 -11.48 -21.37
N GLY A 187 4.29 -10.22 -20.98
CA GLY A 187 5.29 -9.33 -21.55
C GLY A 187 5.03 -7.86 -21.18
N PRO A 188 5.83 -6.94 -21.77
CA PRO A 188 5.74 -5.51 -21.49
C PRO A 188 4.39 -4.92 -21.90
N VAL A 189 3.95 -3.89 -21.19
CA VAL A 189 2.70 -3.18 -21.46
C VAL A 189 2.98 -1.83 -22.08
N GLY A 190 2.31 -1.52 -23.20
CA GLY A 190 2.48 -0.26 -23.92
C GLY A 190 3.88 -0.11 -24.52
N ASN A 191 4.54 1.01 -24.25
CA ASN A 191 5.92 1.22 -24.69
C ASN A 191 6.95 0.55 -23.75
N GLY A 192 6.52 0.10 -22.56
CA GLY A 192 7.36 -0.57 -21.56
C GLY A 192 8.26 0.38 -20.74
N ARG A 193 8.22 1.69 -21.01
CA ARG A 193 9.11 2.70 -20.41
C ARG A 193 8.54 3.33 -19.15
N GLN A 194 7.27 3.11 -18.83
CA GLN A 194 6.71 3.60 -17.58
C GLN A 194 7.43 2.96 -16.38
N TYR A 195 7.76 3.79 -15.39
CA TYR A 195 8.41 3.33 -14.17
C TYR A 195 7.43 2.60 -13.25
N LEU A 196 7.91 1.52 -12.67
CA LEU A 196 7.23 0.73 -11.67
C LEU A 196 8.05 0.80 -10.39
N ALA A 197 7.62 1.67 -9.47
CA ALA A 197 8.11 1.68 -8.10
C ALA A 197 7.49 0.49 -7.36
N TRP A 198 8.32 -0.45 -6.94
CA TRP A 198 7.91 -1.69 -6.28
C TRP A 198 8.48 -1.78 -4.88
N ILE A 199 7.93 -2.64 -4.03
CA ILE A 199 8.51 -3.00 -2.74
C ILE A 199 8.24 -4.47 -2.45
N HIS A 200 9.21 -5.18 -1.91
CA HIS A 200 8.98 -6.55 -1.42
C HIS A 200 8.10 -6.52 -0.16
N ILE A 201 7.20 -7.49 0.00
CA ILE A 201 6.29 -7.53 1.15
C ILE A 201 7.00 -7.53 2.50
N ASP A 202 8.15 -8.20 2.62
CA ASP A 202 8.96 -8.14 3.84
C ASP A 202 9.46 -6.74 4.16
N ASP A 203 9.96 -6.00 3.16
CA ASP A 203 10.43 -4.61 3.36
C ASP A 203 9.27 -3.66 3.63
N MET A 204 8.11 -3.90 3.02
CA MET A 204 6.88 -3.16 3.36
C MET A 204 6.52 -3.34 4.84
N VAL A 205 6.52 -4.58 5.33
CA VAL A 205 6.21 -4.89 6.73
C VAL A 205 7.28 -4.35 7.67
N ASN A 206 8.55 -4.57 7.36
CA ASN A 206 9.66 -4.07 8.17
C ASN A 206 9.69 -2.54 8.20
N GLY A 207 9.33 -1.86 7.10
CA GLY A 207 9.22 -0.41 7.06
C GLY A 207 8.07 0.11 7.93
N ILE A 208 6.92 -0.57 7.97
CA ILE A 208 5.85 -0.23 8.92
C ILE A 208 6.31 -0.40 10.37
N LEU A 209 7.01 -1.50 10.69
CA LEU A 209 7.57 -1.71 12.03
C LEU A 209 8.61 -0.64 12.38
N TRP A 210 9.47 -0.28 11.43
CA TRP A 210 10.43 0.81 11.60
C TRP A 210 9.74 2.13 11.94
N LEU A 211 8.68 2.47 11.22
CA LEU A 211 7.88 3.68 11.50
C LEU A 211 7.09 3.58 12.81
N LEU A 212 6.78 2.38 13.30
CA LEU A 212 6.15 2.17 14.60
C LEU A 212 7.14 2.43 15.74
N ASP A 213 8.38 1.96 15.60
CA ASP A 213 9.39 1.96 16.67
C ASP A 213 10.22 3.27 16.74
N ASN A 214 10.19 4.10 15.71
CA ASN A 214 10.97 5.34 15.63
C ASN A 214 10.08 6.60 15.65
N ASP A 215 10.57 7.70 16.24
CA ASP A 215 9.89 9.00 16.25
C ASP A 215 10.02 9.72 14.90
N LEU A 216 9.29 9.18 13.92
CA LEU A 216 9.25 9.66 12.55
C LEU A 216 7.86 10.24 12.24
N ARG A 217 7.83 11.25 11.36
CA ARG A 217 6.64 12.02 10.98
C ARG A 217 6.59 12.27 9.49
N GLY A 218 5.37 12.42 8.95
CA GLY A 218 5.13 12.84 7.58
C GLY A 218 5.09 11.69 6.57
N PRO A 219 5.26 12.00 5.28
CA PRO A 219 5.19 11.00 4.21
C PRO A 219 6.44 10.14 4.11
N PHE A 220 6.26 8.88 3.72
CA PHE A 220 7.31 7.92 3.42
C PHE A 220 6.96 7.15 2.14
N ASN A 221 7.85 7.18 1.16
CA ASN A 221 7.72 6.32 -0.01
C ASN A 221 8.07 4.88 0.38
N MET A 222 7.05 4.03 0.43
CA MET A 222 7.21 2.60 0.71
C MET A 222 7.52 1.87 -0.61
N VAL A 223 8.73 2.10 -1.10
CA VAL A 223 9.27 1.60 -2.38
C VAL A 223 10.72 1.16 -2.17
N SER A 224 11.18 0.21 -2.96
CA SER A 224 12.58 -0.20 -3.03
C SER A 224 13.43 0.91 -3.67
N PRO A 225 14.73 1.06 -3.33
CA PRO A 225 15.58 2.14 -3.82
C PRO A 225 15.76 2.19 -5.35
N TYR A 226 15.51 1.09 -6.05
CA TYR A 226 15.74 0.97 -7.49
C TYR A 226 14.43 0.70 -8.25
N PRO A 227 13.65 1.74 -8.60
CA PRO A 227 12.48 1.59 -9.47
C PRO A 227 12.93 1.14 -10.86
N VAL A 228 12.12 0.30 -11.49
CA VAL A 228 12.44 -0.29 -12.80
C VAL A 228 11.44 0.14 -13.87
N HIS A 229 11.82 0.05 -15.13
CA HIS A 229 10.86 0.14 -16.22
C HIS A 229 9.96 -1.11 -16.27
N ASN A 230 8.74 -0.95 -16.77
CA ASN A 230 7.80 -2.06 -16.97
C ASN A 230 8.39 -3.18 -17.83
N GLU A 231 9.20 -2.87 -18.83
CA GLU A 231 9.89 -3.87 -19.66
C GLU A 231 10.85 -4.73 -18.84
N GLN A 232 11.66 -4.10 -17.98
CA GLN A 232 12.57 -4.80 -17.08
C GLN A 232 11.80 -5.70 -16.12
N PHE A 233 10.70 -5.18 -15.54
CA PHE A 233 9.82 -5.95 -14.66
C PHE A 233 9.22 -7.18 -15.35
N ALA A 234 8.67 -7.00 -16.56
CA ALA A 234 8.08 -8.09 -17.32
C ALA A 234 9.10 -9.19 -17.63
N HIS A 235 10.31 -8.82 -18.05
CA HIS A 235 11.37 -9.79 -18.31
C HIS A 235 11.84 -10.50 -17.04
N ALA A 236 11.99 -9.79 -15.91
CA ALA A 236 12.35 -10.38 -14.63
C ALA A 236 11.29 -11.38 -14.14
N LEU A 237 10.00 -11.03 -14.26
CA LEU A 237 8.90 -11.93 -13.91
C LEU A 237 8.88 -13.18 -14.81
N GLY A 238 9.10 -13.02 -16.12
CA GLY A 238 9.25 -14.14 -17.06
C GLY A 238 10.39 -15.08 -16.67
N ARG A 239 11.56 -14.53 -16.32
CA ARG A 239 12.73 -15.30 -15.84
C ARG A 239 12.40 -16.07 -14.57
N ALA A 240 11.80 -15.41 -13.57
CA ALA A 240 11.42 -16.04 -12.30
C ALA A 240 10.45 -17.22 -12.51
N LEU A 241 9.52 -17.09 -13.47
CA LEU A 241 8.57 -18.16 -13.83
C LEU A 241 9.12 -19.19 -14.83
N ARG A 242 10.34 -19.00 -15.35
CA ARG A 242 10.92 -19.80 -16.44
C ARG A 242 10.00 -19.86 -17.67
N ARG A 243 9.50 -18.69 -18.08
CA ARG A 243 8.60 -18.51 -19.22
C ARG A 243 9.01 -17.31 -20.08
N PRO A 244 8.73 -17.34 -21.40
CA PRO A 244 8.96 -16.17 -22.24
C PRO A 244 8.05 -15.02 -21.81
N ALA A 245 8.58 -13.81 -21.82
CA ALA A 245 7.85 -12.57 -21.51
C ALA A 245 8.02 -11.57 -22.67
N ILE A 246 7.61 -11.98 -23.88
CA ILE A 246 7.84 -11.24 -25.13
C ILE A 246 6.56 -10.65 -25.72
N ILE A 247 5.38 -11.01 -25.20
CA ILE A 247 4.11 -10.53 -25.75
C ILE A 247 3.87 -9.11 -25.26
N ARG A 248 4.12 -8.14 -26.14
CA ARG A 248 3.86 -6.74 -25.85
C ARG A 248 2.36 -6.45 -25.94
N ILE A 249 1.76 -6.05 -24.82
CA ILE A 249 0.33 -5.73 -24.76
C ILE A 249 0.13 -4.27 -25.21
N PRO A 250 -0.63 -4.00 -26.29
CA PRO A 250 -0.83 -2.65 -26.77
C PRO A 250 -1.51 -1.75 -25.73
N ALA A 251 -1.09 -0.48 -25.63
CA ALA A 251 -1.70 0.49 -24.72
C ALA A 251 -3.21 0.68 -25.01
N THR A 252 -3.61 0.59 -26.27
CA THR A 252 -5.02 0.65 -26.69
C THR A 252 -5.85 -0.49 -26.11
N ALA A 253 -5.31 -1.71 -26.06
CA ALA A 253 -5.98 -2.87 -25.46
C ALA A 253 -6.20 -2.66 -23.96
N ILE A 254 -5.19 -2.14 -23.25
CA ILE A 254 -5.31 -1.81 -21.82
C ILE A 254 -6.34 -0.70 -21.59
N ARG A 255 -6.33 0.37 -22.38
CA ARG A 255 -7.33 1.45 -22.31
C ARG A 255 -8.74 0.93 -22.57
N LEU A 256 -8.90 0.02 -23.53
CA LEU A 256 -10.20 -0.59 -23.83
C LEU A 256 -10.70 -1.44 -22.66
N LEU A 257 -9.84 -2.24 -22.02
CA LEU A 257 -10.18 -3.12 -20.91
C LEU A 257 -10.45 -2.36 -19.61
N MET A 258 -9.60 -1.39 -19.27
CA MET A 258 -9.58 -0.73 -17.96
C MET A 258 -10.27 0.65 -17.95
N GLY A 259 -10.41 1.29 -19.11
CA GLY A 259 -10.91 2.67 -19.18
C GLY A 259 -9.95 3.64 -18.47
N GLU A 260 -10.47 4.56 -17.67
CA GLU A 260 -9.65 5.54 -16.93
C GLU A 260 -8.64 4.89 -15.98
N SER A 261 -8.93 3.70 -15.40
CA SER A 261 -7.99 3.04 -14.49
C SER A 261 -6.73 2.50 -15.19
N SER A 262 -6.68 2.55 -16.52
CA SER A 262 -5.49 2.19 -17.30
C SER A 262 -4.25 3.02 -16.93
N VAL A 263 -4.42 4.24 -16.37
CA VAL A 263 -3.31 5.07 -15.89
C VAL A 263 -2.47 4.38 -14.81
N LEU A 264 -3.06 3.45 -14.04
CA LEU A 264 -2.34 2.66 -13.04
C LEU A 264 -1.29 1.71 -13.64
N VAL A 265 -1.43 1.37 -14.92
CA VAL A 265 -0.59 0.39 -15.62
C VAL A 265 0.24 1.04 -16.73
N LEU A 266 -0.33 2.07 -17.38
CA LEU A 266 0.31 2.79 -18.48
C LEU A 266 1.10 4.02 -18.03
N GLY A 267 0.77 4.58 -16.86
CA GLY A 267 1.58 5.60 -16.19
C GLY A 267 2.54 4.97 -15.18
N GLY A 268 3.34 5.80 -14.53
CA GLY A 268 4.32 5.33 -13.56
C GLY A 268 4.92 6.46 -12.73
N GLN A 269 5.57 6.08 -11.64
CA GLN A 269 6.36 7.01 -10.82
C GLN A 269 7.75 6.42 -10.62
N ARG A 270 8.79 7.20 -10.90
CA ARG A 270 10.17 6.88 -10.51
C ARG A 270 10.40 7.29 -9.04
N ALA A 271 9.60 6.74 -8.15
CA ALA A 271 9.63 7.08 -6.72
C ALA A 271 10.83 6.47 -6.02
N LEU A 272 11.49 7.25 -5.15
CA LEU A 272 12.61 6.84 -4.32
C LEU A 272 12.28 6.99 -2.83
N PRO A 273 12.78 6.09 -1.95
CA PRO A 273 12.48 6.07 -0.52
C PRO A 273 13.40 6.98 0.31
N LYS A 274 13.61 8.23 -0.13
CA LYS A 274 14.62 9.14 0.43
C LYS A 274 14.49 9.33 1.94
N ARG A 275 13.26 9.44 2.47
CA ARG A 275 13.04 9.64 3.92
C ARG A 275 13.25 8.37 4.74
N LEU A 276 12.96 7.19 4.20
CA LEU A 276 13.27 5.93 4.88
C LEU A 276 14.78 5.69 4.93
N GLU A 277 15.49 5.90 3.82
CA GLU A 277 16.95 5.80 3.77
C GLU A 277 17.63 6.79 4.72
N ALA A 278 17.18 8.06 4.71
CA ALA A 278 17.69 9.08 5.63
C ALA A 278 17.41 8.75 7.10
N ALA A 279 16.34 8.01 7.39
CA ALA A 279 16.03 7.53 8.73
C ALA A 279 16.86 6.30 9.15
N GLY A 280 17.69 5.73 8.26
CA GLY A 280 18.52 4.56 8.53
C GLY A 280 17.83 3.21 8.31
N PHE A 281 16.67 3.19 7.64
CA PHE A 281 16.01 1.94 7.29
C PHE A 281 16.82 1.16 6.24
N ALA A 282 17.13 -0.10 6.56
CA ALA A 282 17.86 -0.98 5.66
C ALA A 282 16.90 -1.89 4.87
N PHE A 283 16.92 -1.75 3.54
CA PHE A 283 16.17 -2.62 2.65
C PHE A 283 16.86 -3.98 2.50
N ARG A 284 16.09 -5.07 2.65
CA ARG A 284 16.58 -6.41 2.36
C ARG A 284 16.53 -6.71 0.87
N TRP A 285 15.53 -6.19 0.17
CA TRP A 285 15.23 -6.53 -1.22
C TRP A 285 15.37 -5.31 -2.14
N TYR A 286 16.61 -5.04 -2.53
CA TYR A 286 16.95 -3.98 -3.49
C TYR A 286 17.04 -4.49 -4.94
N ASP A 287 17.32 -5.78 -5.14
CA ASP A 287 17.34 -6.41 -6.47
C ASP A 287 15.97 -7.01 -6.82
N LEU A 288 15.45 -6.65 -7.98
CA LEU A 288 14.13 -7.09 -8.43
C LEU A 288 14.08 -8.58 -8.78
N GLU A 289 15.13 -9.14 -9.35
CA GLU A 289 15.15 -10.54 -9.75
C GLU A 289 15.17 -11.45 -8.54
N GLU A 290 15.97 -11.11 -7.52
CA GLU A 290 15.99 -11.81 -6.24
C GLU A 290 14.64 -11.71 -5.54
N ALA A 291 14.05 -10.51 -5.48
CA ALA A 291 12.74 -10.28 -4.88
C ALA A 291 11.64 -11.09 -5.58
N LEU A 292 11.64 -11.13 -6.91
CA LEU A 292 10.69 -11.93 -7.68
C LEU A 292 10.93 -13.42 -7.49
N ALA A 293 12.18 -13.88 -7.47
CA ALA A 293 12.50 -15.29 -7.24
C ALA A 293 12.03 -15.79 -5.86
N ASP A 294 12.04 -14.93 -4.85
CA ASP A 294 11.51 -15.25 -3.51
C ASP A 294 9.99 -15.40 -3.50
N VAL A 295 9.27 -14.43 -4.10
CA VAL A 295 7.80 -14.42 -4.03
C VAL A 295 7.13 -15.36 -5.04
N ILE A 296 7.81 -15.78 -6.11
CA ILE A 296 7.23 -16.60 -7.19
C ILE A 296 7.33 -18.13 -6.93
N ARG A 297 7.88 -18.55 -5.79
CA ARG A 297 8.07 -19.96 -5.41
C ARG A 297 6.85 -20.87 -5.66
#